data_AF-A0A7K3D8I3-F1
#
_entry.id   AF-A0A7K3D8I3-F1
#
_cell.length_a   1.000
_cell.length_b   1.000
_cell.length_c   1.000
_cell.angle_alpha   90.00
_cell.angle_beta   90.00
_cell.angle_gamma   90.00
#
_symmetry.space_group_name_H-M   'P 1'
#
loop_
_entity.id
_entity.type
_entity.pdbx_description
1 polymer ?
#
loop_
_entity_poly.entity_id
_entity_poly.type
_entity_poly.pdbx_seq_one_letter_code
_entity_poly.pdbx_strand_id
1 'polypeptide(L)'
;MGGALLTQRGSERAKRLEIELVRDHEEVREARSLRRACYTELNRDARQFTTALNRHLHVMTERGVEEADSDTLEEAKNAHRDRYSEAQMIAPAEVLRRASVVNQALNNVYGQVKRLERGAPDPGETMETAAQAQYEIWEMLRTMRTAMRHDLGVSHED
;
A
#
# COMPACT_ATOMS: atom_id res chain seq x y z
N MET A 1 0.19 -36.51 52.40
CA MET A 1 0.37 -36.57 50.93
C MET A 1 -0.31 -35.36 50.23
N GLY A 2 -0.09 -34.12 50.69
CA GLY A 2 -0.75 -32.92 50.11
C GLY A 2 0.17 -31.96 49.34
N GLY A 3 1.47 -31.92 49.70
CA GLY A 3 2.43 -30.99 49.11
C GLY A 3 2.74 -31.25 47.63
N ALA A 4 2.79 -32.52 47.21
CA ALA A 4 3.11 -32.89 45.82
C ALA A 4 2.01 -32.49 44.81
N LEU A 5 0.73 -32.52 45.22
CA LEU A 5 -0.39 -32.13 44.36
C LEU A 5 -0.48 -30.59 44.21
N LEU A 6 -0.09 -29.84 45.24
CA LEU A 6 -0.06 -28.38 45.20
C LEU A 6 1.10 -27.86 44.33
N THR A 7 2.28 -28.48 44.42
CA THR A 7 3.41 -28.14 43.55
C THR A 7 3.17 -28.53 42.09
N GLN A 8 2.51 -29.67 41.84
CA GLN A 8 2.13 -30.08 40.49
C GLN A 8 1.14 -29.10 39.83
N ARG A 9 0.10 -28.65 40.54
CA ARG A 9 -0.86 -27.65 40.02
C ARG A 9 -0.22 -26.29 39.76
N GLY A 10 0.72 -25.87 40.62
CA GLY A 10 1.51 -24.65 40.40
C GLY A 10 2.38 -24.75 39.14
N SER A 11 3.04 -25.90 38.93
CA SER A 11 3.85 -26.17 37.74
C SER A 11 3.02 -26.18 36.45
N GLU A 12 1.84 -26.80 36.46
CA GLU A 12 0.94 -26.80 35.30
C GLU A 12 0.43 -25.40 34.95
N ARG A 13 0.11 -24.56 35.96
CA ARG A 13 -0.31 -23.17 35.72
C ARG A 13 0.82 -22.31 35.15
N ALA A 14 2.03 -22.44 35.67
CA ALA A 14 3.20 -21.73 35.15
C ALA A 14 3.48 -22.11 33.69
N LYS A 15 3.42 -23.41 33.36
CA LYS A 15 3.59 -23.91 31.98
C LYS A 15 2.52 -23.37 31.02
N ARG A 16 1.26 -23.26 31.46
CA ARG A 16 0.19 -22.67 30.63
C ARG A 16 0.46 -21.20 30.33
N LEU A 17 0.83 -20.42 31.34
CA LEU A 17 1.18 -19.01 31.16
C LEU A 17 2.39 -18.83 30.24
N GLU A 18 3.40 -19.69 30.36
CA GLU A 18 4.55 -19.67 29.47
C GLU A 18 4.15 -19.97 28.01
N ILE A 19 3.30 -20.98 27.78
CA ILE A 19 2.77 -21.29 26.44
C ILE A 19 1.95 -20.13 25.88
N GLU A 20 1.11 -19.48 26.69
CA GLU A 20 0.32 -18.32 26.28
C GLU A 20 1.22 -17.13 25.89
N LEU A 21 2.23 -16.80 26.71
CA LEU A 21 3.18 -15.73 26.40
C LEU A 21 3.97 -15.99 25.12
N VAL A 22 4.37 -17.24 24.86
CA VAL A 22 5.06 -17.62 23.62
C VAL A 22 4.14 -17.44 22.42
N ARG A 23 2.87 -17.89 22.51
CA ARG A 23 1.89 -17.73 21.44
C ARG A 23 1.60 -16.27 21.14
N ASP A 24 1.39 -15.44 22.15
CA ASP A 24 1.15 -14.00 21.98
C ASP A 24 2.32 -13.32 21.26
N HIS A 25 3.57 -13.68 21.61
CA HIS A 25 4.75 -13.17 20.91
C HIS A 25 4.85 -13.66 19.46
N GLU A 26 4.49 -14.91 19.18
CA GLU A 26 4.43 -15.46 17.83
C GLU A 26 3.38 -14.73 16.98
N GLU A 27 2.16 -14.54 17.50
CA GLU A 27 1.08 -13.83 16.81
C GLU A 27 1.47 -12.37 16.49
N VAL A 28 2.07 -11.66 17.44
CA VAL A 28 2.55 -10.29 17.22
C VAL A 28 3.62 -10.25 16.13
N ARG A 29 4.55 -11.22 16.13
CA ARG A 29 5.61 -11.31 15.13
C ARG A 29 5.06 -11.63 13.74
N GLU A 30 4.11 -12.56 13.65
CA GLU A 30 3.45 -12.93 12.40
C GLU A 30 2.65 -11.76 11.83
N ALA A 31 1.83 -11.10 12.65
CA ALA A 31 1.08 -9.92 12.23
C ALA A 31 2.00 -8.80 11.72
N ARG A 32 3.12 -8.55 12.40
CA ARG A 32 4.13 -7.59 11.96
C ARG A 32 4.80 -8.00 10.64
N SER A 33 5.05 -9.29 10.45
CA SER A 33 5.63 -9.81 9.19
C SER A 33 4.66 -9.66 8.03
N LEU A 34 3.38 -9.98 8.25
CA LEU A 34 2.30 -9.81 7.27
C LEU A 34 2.15 -8.35 6.87
N ARG A 35 2.09 -7.43 7.83
CA ARG A 35 2.03 -5.98 7.55
C ARG A 35 3.23 -5.50 6.75
N ARG A 36 4.45 -5.94 7.09
CA ARG A 36 5.66 -5.57 6.34
C ARG A 36 5.62 -6.03 4.88
N ALA A 37 5.17 -7.27 4.64
CA ALA A 37 5.03 -7.79 3.27
C ALA A 37 4.01 -6.96 2.48
N CYS A 38 2.80 -6.80 3.03
CA CYS A 38 1.73 -6.00 2.46
C CYS A 38 2.17 -4.56 2.13
N TYR A 39 2.86 -3.87 3.05
CA TYR A 39 3.34 -2.51 2.80
C TYR A 39 4.41 -2.43 1.73
N THR A 40 5.28 -3.44 1.64
CA THR A 40 6.32 -3.49 0.62
C THR A 40 5.70 -3.57 -0.76
N GLU A 41 4.72 -4.45 -0.92
CA GLU A 41 4.03 -4.66 -2.19
C GLU A 41 3.14 -3.48 -2.57
N LEU A 42 2.31 -2.97 -1.64
CA LEU A 42 1.48 -1.80 -1.89
C LEU A 42 2.32 -0.58 -2.32
N ASN A 43 3.41 -0.30 -1.61
CA ASN A 43 4.29 0.81 -1.94
C ASN A 43 5.02 0.60 -3.28
N ARG A 44 5.41 -0.64 -3.61
CA ARG A 44 6.01 -0.97 -4.91
C ARG A 44 5.01 -0.70 -6.03
N ASP A 45 3.81 -1.27 -5.95
CA ASP A 45 2.85 -1.28 -7.05
C ASP A 45 2.24 0.13 -7.25
N ALA A 46 2.06 0.90 -6.18
CA ALA A 46 1.69 2.32 -6.29
C ALA A 46 2.74 3.15 -7.04
N ARG A 47 4.04 2.90 -6.79
CA ARG A 47 5.14 3.56 -7.53
C ARG A 47 5.20 3.10 -8.98
N GLN A 48 4.97 1.82 -9.24
CA GLN A 48 4.93 1.27 -10.59
C GLN A 48 3.78 1.88 -11.40
N PHE A 49 2.58 1.98 -10.81
CA PHE A 49 1.45 2.65 -11.46
C PHE A 49 1.72 4.13 -11.71
N THR A 50 2.29 4.85 -10.74
CA THR A 50 2.73 6.25 -10.92
C THR A 50 3.72 6.39 -12.08
N THR A 51 4.66 5.46 -12.22
CA THR A 51 5.65 5.45 -13.30
C THR A 51 5.01 5.12 -14.65
N ALA A 52 4.07 4.18 -14.69
CA ALA A 52 3.32 3.83 -15.90
C ALA A 52 2.50 5.02 -16.40
N LEU A 53 1.84 5.77 -15.51
CA LEU A 53 1.13 7.01 -15.84
C LEU A 53 2.06 8.05 -16.48
N ASN A 54 3.24 8.26 -15.90
CA ASN A 54 4.23 9.19 -16.44
C ASN A 54 4.69 8.80 -17.86
N ARG A 55 4.99 7.52 -18.06
CA ARG A 55 5.39 6.98 -19.37
C ARG A 55 4.28 7.13 -20.40
N HIS A 56 3.04 6.83 -20.02
CA HIS A 56 1.88 6.94 -20.91
C HIS A 56 1.66 8.39 -21.35
N LEU A 57 1.74 9.35 -20.42
CA LEU A 57 1.66 10.79 -20.74
C LEU A 57 2.76 11.23 -21.72
N HIS A 58 3.97 10.70 -21.58
CA HIS A 58 5.08 10.98 -22.48
C HIS A 58 4.82 10.43 -23.89
N VAL A 59 4.39 9.17 -23.99
CA VAL A 59 4.01 8.54 -25.28
C VAL A 59 2.90 9.30 -25.99
N MET A 60 1.86 9.71 -25.25
CA MET A 60 0.77 10.55 -25.77
C MET A 60 1.27 11.86 -26.38
N THR A 61 2.37 12.41 -25.86
CA THR A 61 2.94 13.68 -26.32
C THR A 61 3.80 13.51 -27.58
N GLU A 62 4.58 12.44 -27.69
CA GLU A 62 5.61 12.30 -28.72
C GLU A 62 5.17 11.58 -30.00
N ARG A 63 4.44 10.48 -29.87
CA ARG A 63 4.27 9.51 -30.98
C ARG A 63 2.89 8.88 -31.09
N GLY A 64 1.98 9.20 -30.18
CA GLY A 64 0.68 8.52 -30.06
C GLY A 64 0.79 7.21 -29.28
N VAL A 65 -0.34 6.75 -28.73
CA VAL A 65 -0.41 5.58 -27.83
C VAL A 65 -0.57 4.30 -28.65
N GLU A 66 0.35 3.36 -28.47
CA GLU A 66 0.23 2.00 -28.98
C GLU A 66 -0.50 1.08 -27.98
N GLU A 67 -1.03 -0.04 -28.46
CA GLU A 67 -1.76 -1.02 -27.63
C GLU A 67 -0.90 -1.51 -26.44
N ALA A 68 0.38 -1.82 -26.71
CA ALA A 68 1.33 -2.26 -25.68
C ALA A 68 1.59 -1.21 -24.58
N ASP A 69 1.56 0.08 -24.92
CA ASP A 69 1.70 1.17 -23.96
C ASP A 69 0.46 1.25 -23.05
N SER A 70 -0.74 1.07 -23.63
CA SER A 70 -1.99 0.98 -22.86
C SER A 70 -2.06 -0.25 -21.97
N ASP A 71 -1.62 -1.42 -22.44
CA ASP A 71 -1.63 -2.67 -21.67
C ASP A 71 -0.72 -2.54 -20.44
N THR A 72 0.47 -1.98 -20.61
CA THR A 72 1.41 -1.71 -19.50
C THR A 72 0.76 -0.84 -18.42
N LEU A 73 -0.02 0.18 -18.81
CA LEU A 73 -0.72 1.04 -17.87
C LEU A 73 -1.84 0.28 -17.12
N GLU A 74 -2.65 -0.51 -17.83
CA GLU A 74 -3.71 -1.30 -17.22
C GLU A 74 -3.18 -2.38 -16.28
N GLU A 75 -2.09 -3.06 -16.65
CA GLU A 75 -1.43 -4.04 -15.79
C GLU A 75 -0.97 -3.41 -14.47
N ALA A 76 -0.30 -2.26 -14.53
CA ALA A 76 0.17 -1.57 -13.34
C ALA A 76 -0.99 -1.09 -12.45
N LYS A 77 -2.08 -0.61 -13.05
CA LYS A 77 -3.31 -0.23 -12.35
C LYS A 77 -3.96 -1.43 -11.65
N ASN A 78 -4.08 -2.55 -12.34
CA ASN A 78 -4.69 -3.76 -11.80
C ASN A 78 -3.85 -4.33 -10.65
N ALA A 79 -2.53 -4.40 -10.81
CA ALA A 79 -1.62 -4.82 -9.75
C ALA A 79 -1.77 -3.94 -8.49
N HIS A 80 -1.80 -2.61 -8.67
CA HIS A 80 -2.03 -1.69 -7.56
C HIS A 80 -3.40 -1.90 -6.89
N ARG A 81 -4.48 -2.05 -7.66
CA ARG A 81 -5.83 -2.28 -7.14
C ARG A 81 -5.89 -3.55 -6.28
N ASP A 82 -5.25 -4.62 -6.74
CA ASP A 82 -5.23 -5.89 -6.03
C ASP A 82 -4.46 -5.77 -4.70
N ARG A 83 -3.28 -5.13 -4.70
CA ARG A 83 -2.52 -4.85 -3.46
C ARG A 83 -3.24 -3.89 -2.51
N TYR A 84 -3.97 -2.90 -3.05
CA TYR A 84 -4.74 -1.98 -2.22
C TYR A 84 -5.89 -2.70 -1.51
N SER A 85 -6.58 -3.61 -2.20
CA SER A 85 -7.64 -4.43 -1.62
C SER A 85 -7.12 -5.35 -0.51
N GLU A 86 -5.95 -5.95 -0.70
CA GLU A 86 -5.25 -6.72 0.33
C GLU A 86 -4.87 -5.84 1.54
N ALA A 87 -4.34 -4.64 1.29
CA ALA A 87 -4.00 -3.70 2.35
C ALA A 87 -5.22 -3.28 3.20
N GLN A 88 -6.41 -3.18 2.61
CA GLN A 88 -7.64 -2.88 3.37
C GLN A 88 -7.97 -3.93 4.44
N MET A 89 -7.48 -5.16 4.27
CA MET A 89 -7.69 -6.25 5.24
C MET A 89 -6.61 -6.32 6.32
N ILE A 90 -5.42 -5.76 6.06
CA ILE A 90 -4.20 -5.98 6.87
C ILE A 90 -3.74 -4.71 7.57
N ALA A 91 -3.84 -3.56 6.90
CA ALA A 91 -3.27 -2.31 7.36
C ALA A 91 -4.18 -1.64 8.42
N PRO A 92 -3.59 -0.98 9.43
CA PRO A 92 -4.33 -0.20 10.40
C PRO A 92 -4.87 1.09 9.76
N ALA A 93 -5.89 1.66 10.41
CA ALA A 93 -6.62 2.82 9.92
C ALA A 93 -5.73 4.01 9.53
N GLU A 94 -4.66 4.28 10.28
CA GLU A 94 -3.75 5.40 10.00
C GLU A 94 -3.00 5.23 8.67
N VAL A 95 -2.54 4.00 8.37
CA VAL A 95 -1.90 3.70 7.08
C VAL A 95 -2.93 3.74 5.96
N LEU A 96 -4.13 3.18 6.18
CA LEU A 96 -5.20 3.18 5.18
C LEU A 96 -5.66 4.58 4.81
N ARG A 97 -5.69 5.53 5.75
CA ARG A 97 -6.00 6.93 5.47
C ARG A 97 -5.04 7.52 4.44
N ARG A 98 -3.74 7.23 4.55
CA ARG A 98 -2.73 7.69 3.58
C ARG A 98 -2.80 6.92 2.26
N ALA A 99 -3.00 5.61 2.32
CA ALA A 99 -3.16 4.77 1.14
C ALA A 99 -4.40 5.16 0.31
N SER A 100 -5.51 5.52 0.95
CA SER A 100 -6.72 5.99 0.28
C SER A 100 -6.49 7.27 -0.50
N VAL A 101 -5.71 8.22 0.03
CA VAL A 101 -5.34 9.46 -0.67
C VAL A 101 -4.53 9.14 -1.92
N VAL A 102 -3.53 8.26 -1.82
CA VAL A 102 -2.73 7.80 -2.96
C VAL A 102 -3.61 7.11 -4.00
N ASN A 103 -4.46 6.17 -3.59
CA ASN A 103 -5.35 5.43 -4.49
C ASN A 103 -6.33 6.38 -5.21
N GLN A 104 -6.89 7.38 -4.52
CA GLN A 104 -7.77 8.35 -5.14
C GLN A 104 -7.03 9.22 -6.16
N ALA A 105 -5.85 9.72 -5.81
CA ALA A 105 -5.03 10.53 -6.71
C ALA A 105 -4.62 9.75 -7.98
N LEU A 106 -4.17 8.50 -7.82
CA LEU A 106 -3.84 7.61 -8.94
C LEU A 106 -5.03 7.39 -9.87
N ASN A 107 -6.22 7.09 -9.32
CA ASN A 107 -7.42 6.87 -10.12
C ASN A 107 -7.91 8.15 -10.81
N ASN A 108 -7.77 9.30 -10.16
CA ASN A 108 -8.12 10.59 -10.77
C ASN A 108 -7.22 10.89 -11.96
N VAL A 109 -5.90 10.79 -11.81
CA VAL A 109 -4.93 11.01 -12.90
C VAL A 109 -5.15 10.01 -14.02
N TYR A 110 -5.35 8.73 -13.71
CA TYR A 110 -5.69 7.71 -14.70
C TYR A 110 -6.97 8.06 -15.48
N GLY A 111 -8.04 8.47 -14.79
CA GLY A 111 -9.30 8.86 -15.43
C GLY A 111 -9.11 10.04 -16.39
N GLN A 112 -8.36 11.06 -15.94
CA GLN A 112 -7.98 12.21 -16.76
C GLN A 112 -7.18 11.78 -18.00
N VAL A 113 -6.16 10.92 -17.83
CA VAL A 113 -5.34 10.38 -18.94
C VAL A 113 -6.23 9.67 -19.96
N LYS A 114 -7.14 8.80 -19.54
CA LYS A 114 -8.03 8.08 -20.47
C LYS A 114 -9.02 9.00 -21.19
N ARG A 115 -9.48 10.09 -20.55
CA ARG A 115 -10.32 11.11 -21.20
C ARG A 115 -9.56 11.90 -22.26
N LEU A 116 -8.33 12.32 -21.93
CA LEU A 116 -7.42 12.98 -22.86
C LEU A 116 -7.10 12.09 -24.07
N GLU A 117 -6.81 10.81 -23.84
CA GLU A 117 -6.52 9.82 -24.89
C GLU A 117 -7.68 9.67 -25.88
N ARG A 118 -8.93 9.76 -25.40
CA ARG A 118 -10.15 9.65 -26.22
C ARG A 118 -10.57 10.97 -26.87
N GLY A 119 -9.84 12.07 -26.63
CA GLY A 119 -10.20 13.41 -27.10
C GLY A 119 -11.46 14.00 -26.44
N ALA A 120 -11.79 13.55 -25.23
CA ALA A 120 -12.96 14.01 -24.46
C ALA A 120 -12.58 14.45 -23.03
N PRO A 121 -11.69 15.45 -22.87
CA PRO A 121 -11.31 15.98 -21.55
C PRO A 121 -12.48 16.67 -20.85
N ASP A 122 -12.53 16.58 -19.52
CA ASP A 122 -13.40 17.42 -18.70
C ASP A 122 -12.89 18.87 -18.68
N PRO A 123 -13.72 19.87 -18.33
CA PRO A 123 -13.30 21.27 -18.26
C PRO A 123 -12.05 21.48 -17.38
N GLY A 124 -11.02 22.09 -17.95
CA GLY A 124 -9.74 22.34 -17.28
C GLY A 124 -8.73 21.20 -17.38
N GLU A 125 -9.11 20.04 -17.93
CA GLU A 125 -8.17 18.94 -18.14
C GLU A 125 -7.32 19.15 -19.39
N THR A 126 -6.01 19.13 -19.20
CA THR A 126 -4.99 19.23 -20.24
C THR A 126 -3.85 18.25 -19.94
N MET A 127 -2.99 17.99 -20.93
CA MET A 127 -1.76 17.22 -20.73
C MET A 127 -0.88 17.79 -19.60
N GLU A 128 -0.82 19.12 -19.49
CA GLU A 128 -0.05 19.82 -18.44
C GLU A 128 -0.65 19.56 -17.05
N THR A 129 -1.96 19.72 -16.89
CA THR A 129 -2.62 19.45 -15.60
C THR A 129 -2.52 17.98 -15.18
N ALA A 130 -2.58 17.05 -16.14
CA ALA A 130 -2.40 15.62 -15.88
C ALA A 130 -0.96 15.30 -15.42
N ALA A 131 0.04 15.90 -16.08
CA ALA A 131 1.45 15.76 -15.70
C ALA A 131 1.72 16.36 -14.31
N GLN A 132 1.15 17.53 -14.01
CA GLN A 132 1.25 18.17 -12.70
C GLN A 132 0.63 17.31 -11.60
N ALA A 133 -0.62 16.83 -11.80
CA ALA A 133 -1.29 15.96 -10.84
C ALA A 133 -0.53 14.64 -10.64
N GLN A 134 0.04 14.06 -11.71
CA GLN A 134 0.89 12.88 -11.63
C GLN A 134 2.15 13.12 -10.80
N TYR A 135 2.78 14.28 -10.94
CA TYR A 135 3.97 14.65 -10.17
C TYR A 135 3.67 14.77 -8.67
N GLU A 136 2.51 15.35 -8.30
CA GLU A 136 2.09 15.53 -6.91
C GLU A 136 1.91 14.20 -6.15
N ILE A 137 1.64 13.10 -6.86
CA ILE A 137 1.50 11.76 -6.26
C ILE A 137 2.78 11.33 -5.53
N TRP A 138 3.97 11.77 -5.97
CA TRP A 138 5.23 11.39 -5.34
C TRP A 138 5.32 11.80 -3.86
N GLU A 139 4.77 12.97 -3.50
CA GLU A 139 4.73 13.41 -2.10
C GLU A 139 3.71 12.61 -1.28
N MET A 140 2.58 12.26 -1.88
CA MET A 140 1.58 11.40 -1.24
C MET A 140 2.16 10.01 -0.97
N LEU A 141 2.91 9.44 -1.92
CA LEU A 141 3.64 8.18 -1.75
C LEU A 141 4.68 8.26 -0.63
N ARG A 142 5.42 9.37 -0.53
CA ARG A 142 6.36 9.61 0.57
C ARG A 142 5.64 9.61 1.91
N THR A 143 4.51 10.32 2.01
CA THR A 143 3.68 10.38 3.23
C THR A 143 3.13 9.00 3.62
N MET A 144 2.60 8.24 2.66
CA MET A 144 2.12 6.87 2.88
C MET A 144 3.24 5.96 3.40
N ARG A 145 4.41 5.99 2.76
CA ARG A 145 5.58 5.22 3.20
C ARG A 145 6.02 5.59 4.62
N THR A 146 5.97 6.86 4.99
CA THR A 146 6.30 7.31 6.36
C THR A 146 5.34 6.70 7.38
N ALA A 147 4.03 6.72 7.10
CA ALA A 147 3.03 6.09 7.97
C ALA A 147 3.25 4.57 8.11
N MET A 148 3.55 3.87 7.00
CA MET A 148 3.89 2.44 7.01
C MET A 148 5.13 2.15 7.88
N ARG A 149 6.18 2.96 7.75
CA ARG A 149 7.41 2.81 8.54
C ARG A 149 7.18 3.07 10.03
N HIS A 150 6.35 4.06 10.36
CA HIS A 150 5.95 4.35 11.72
C HIS A 150 5.16 3.18 12.33
N ASP A 151 4.17 2.63 11.62
CA ASP A 151 3.44 1.43 12.07
C ASP A 151 4.36 0.22 12.29
N LEU A 152 5.37 0.06 11.43
CA LEU A 152 6.40 -0.97 11.62
C LEU A 152 7.44 -0.59 12.69
N GLY A 153 7.34 0.54 13.38
CA GLY A 153 8.33 0.97 14.38
C GLY A 153 9.76 1.11 13.81
N VAL A 154 9.88 1.49 12.54
CA VAL A 154 11.16 1.72 11.85
C VAL A 154 11.54 3.22 11.86
N SER A 155 10.58 4.08 12.17
CA SER A 155 10.82 5.52 12.36
C SER A 155 11.04 5.80 13.84
N HIS A 156 12.23 6.28 14.21
CA HIS A 156 12.40 7.03 15.46
C HIS A 156 11.81 8.43 15.28
N GLU A 157 11.28 9.02 16.36
CA GLU A 157 11.04 10.47 16.42
C GLU A 157 12.34 11.18 16.03
N ASP A 158 12.26 12.10 15.07
CA ASP A 158 13.34 13.07 14.82
C ASP A 158 13.45 14.02 16.04
#